data_AF-A0A972DJ23-F1
#
_entry.id   AF-A0A972DJ23-F1
#
_cell.length_a   1.000
_cell.length_b   1.000
_cell.length_c   1.000
_cell.angle_alpha   90.00
_cell.angle_beta   90.00
_cell.angle_gamma   90.00
#
_symmetry.space_group_name_H-M   'P 1'
#
loop_
_entity.id
_entity.type
_entity.pdbx_description
1 polymer ?
#
loop_
_entity_poly.entity_id
_entity_poly.type
_entity_poly.pdbx_seq_one_letter_code
_entity_poly.pdbx_strand_id
1 'polypeptide(L)'
;MYIKEKYDSLGQRVAAYYLMVLKPPFAPVEGAYLSCHMEIHDFLKSFYLLLYEHPEALGFPKKQDTCMELCFTPEAKKNYIKDLDRIYHTINDFLRFLYRAGYLGKLFGNTLYLNRQLLEEFLRSDKRRKRILLSMLSSSLGFDIRIMEREVEISNRYAPKMIEGLSILATLCHEHQGDKGFSDFYRCDWEVMDKGYTPNFVYVLDRLIDYDPVYCNVKRLVRYMKALGYSFQCEQKDCFQFVVHCYHYKIKRTPLLTAIFDIRFKAMLRFSLMFVSTNRLVPFLSDAPPFIVKNFYEASCPCRGETCMRHVYMKGDLSPSVLKTGFGEKTICWRLNISYDILNETVLRLIIHYLALHQRLIQPEGKAVEIPDGYSVEW
;
A
#
# COMPACT_ATOMS: atom_id res chain seq x y z
N MET A 1 -6.61 6.66 15.52
CA MET A 1 -7.32 7.80 14.89
C MET A 1 -7.55 7.45 13.42
N TYR A 2 -8.71 6.87 13.13
CA TYR A 2 -9.22 6.76 11.76
C TYR A 2 -9.27 8.17 11.17
N ILE A 3 -9.05 8.32 9.87
CA ILE A 3 -9.37 9.56 9.17
C ILE A 3 -10.90 9.73 9.22
N LYS A 4 -11.37 10.25 10.36
CA LYS A 4 -12.67 10.86 10.62
C LYS A 4 -12.52 12.38 10.66
N GLU A 5 -11.39 12.91 10.20
CA GLU A 5 -11.30 14.31 9.84
C GLU A 5 -12.15 14.50 8.59
N LYS A 6 -13.24 15.25 8.73
CA LYS A 6 -13.95 15.79 7.56
C LYS A 6 -12.96 16.76 6.91
N TYR A 7 -12.36 16.36 5.79
CA TYR A 7 -11.64 17.31 4.95
C TYR A 7 -12.66 18.10 4.14
N ASP A 8 -12.43 19.40 3.99
CA ASP A 8 -13.30 20.26 3.19
C ASP A 8 -13.16 19.96 1.68
N SER A 9 -12.12 19.22 1.28
CA SER A 9 -11.96 18.73 -0.09
C SER A 9 -11.15 17.44 -0.20
N LEU A 10 -11.32 16.76 -1.34
CA LEU A 10 -10.48 15.62 -1.72
C LEU A 10 -8.99 16.01 -1.85
N GLY A 11 -8.71 17.24 -2.28
CA GLY A 11 -7.34 17.77 -2.39
C GLY A 11 -6.64 17.84 -1.04
N GLN A 12 -7.32 18.38 -0.02
CA GLN A 12 -6.86 18.40 1.37
C GLN A 12 -6.56 17.01 1.90
N ARG A 13 -7.46 16.05 1.68
CA ARG A 13 -7.23 14.67 2.14
C ARG A 13 -5.95 14.07 1.56
N VAL A 14 -5.74 14.24 0.25
CA VAL A 14 -4.55 13.69 -0.41
C VAL A 14 -3.29 14.41 0.08
N ALA A 15 -3.33 15.74 0.28
CA ALA A 15 -2.20 16.49 0.82
C ALA A 15 -1.88 16.11 2.28
N ALA A 16 -2.91 15.99 3.14
CA ALA A 16 -2.79 15.50 4.50
C ALA A 16 -2.15 14.12 4.54
N TYR A 17 -2.52 13.24 3.61
CA TYR A 17 -1.87 11.96 3.46
C TYR A 17 -0.33 12.08 3.25
N TYR A 18 0.14 12.95 2.34
CA TYR A 18 1.59 13.16 2.13
C TYR A 18 2.27 13.73 3.38
N LEU A 19 1.61 14.63 4.12
CA LEU A 19 2.11 15.12 5.42
C LEU A 19 2.26 14.00 6.45
N MET A 20 1.33 13.07 6.47
CA MET A 20 1.29 12.02 7.49
C MET A 20 2.30 10.89 7.25
N VAL A 21 2.80 10.74 6.02
CA VAL A 21 3.82 9.75 5.66
C VAL A 21 5.22 10.30 5.60
N LEU A 22 5.35 11.63 5.60
CA LEU A 22 6.61 12.32 5.78
C LEU A 22 7.20 11.86 7.11
N LYS A 23 8.37 11.21 7.04
CA LYS A 23 9.09 10.77 8.24
C LYS A 23 9.50 12.01 9.02
N PRO A 24 9.39 11.99 10.37
CA PRO A 24 9.95 13.07 11.15
C PRO A 24 11.45 13.14 10.86
N PRO A 25 12.07 14.32 11.03
CA PRO A 25 13.52 14.44 10.97
C PRO A 25 14.09 13.63 12.14
N PHE A 26 14.42 12.35 11.92
CA PHE A 26 15.00 11.49 12.96
C PHE A 26 16.42 11.97 13.28
N ALA A 27 16.84 11.70 14.52
CA ALA A 27 18.15 12.08 15.05
C ALA A 27 19.29 11.31 14.37
N PRO A 28 20.50 11.90 14.42
CA PRO A 28 21.15 12.60 13.33
C PRO A 28 21.63 11.66 12.22
N VAL A 29 21.58 12.12 10.97
CA VAL A 29 22.64 11.76 10.03
C VAL A 29 23.92 12.35 10.62
N GLU A 30 24.68 11.57 11.40
CA GLU A 30 25.95 12.07 11.95
C GLU A 30 26.87 12.49 10.80
N GLY A 31 27.40 13.71 10.85
CA GLY A 31 28.32 14.24 9.84
C GLY A 31 27.77 15.38 8.98
N ALA A 32 28.28 15.49 7.75
CA ALA A 32 28.21 16.69 6.89
C ALA A 32 26.82 17.05 6.33
N TYR A 33 25.78 16.25 6.56
CA TYR A 33 24.50 16.35 5.84
C TYR A 33 23.35 16.97 6.65
N LEU A 34 23.58 17.45 7.88
CA LEU A 34 22.51 17.89 8.77
C LEU A 34 21.66 19.05 8.18
N SER A 35 22.31 20.06 7.61
CA SER A 35 21.59 21.22 7.07
C SER A 35 20.83 20.94 5.78
N CYS A 36 21.37 20.11 4.89
CA CYS A 36 20.66 19.77 3.65
C CYS A 36 19.48 18.83 3.92
N HIS A 37 19.60 17.92 4.89
CA HIS A 37 18.51 17.07 5.38
C HIS A 37 17.32 17.89 5.93
N MET A 38 17.59 18.86 6.81
CA MET A 38 16.54 19.71 7.37
C MET A 38 15.84 20.53 6.29
N GLU A 39 16.60 21.17 5.40
CA GLU A 39 16.02 22.03 4.38
C GLU A 39 15.17 21.26 3.35
N ILE A 40 15.57 20.04 2.93
CA ILE A 40 14.72 19.22 2.05
C ILE A 40 13.47 18.70 2.76
N HIS A 41 13.59 18.30 4.03
CA HIS A 41 12.43 17.91 4.83
C HIS A 41 11.43 19.07 4.95
N ASP A 42 11.91 20.26 5.32
CA ASP A 42 11.06 21.44 5.53
C ASP A 42 10.44 21.93 4.22
N PHE A 43 11.15 21.81 3.11
CA PHE A 43 10.59 22.07 1.78
C PHE A 43 9.45 21.09 1.45
N LEU A 44 9.64 19.77 1.61
CA LEU A 44 8.60 18.78 1.35
C LEU A 44 7.38 18.98 2.26
N LYS A 45 7.62 19.23 3.56
CA LYS A 45 6.57 19.56 4.52
C LYS A 45 5.78 20.80 4.09
N SER A 46 6.47 21.89 3.77
CA SER A 46 5.85 23.14 3.34
C SER A 46 5.11 22.99 2.01
N PHE A 47 5.63 22.18 1.09
CA PHE A 47 4.95 21.82 -0.15
C PHE A 47 3.63 21.11 0.13
N TYR A 48 3.61 20.10 0.99
CA TYR A 48 2.37 19.38 1.30
C TYR A 48 1.38 20.25 2.09
N LEU A 49 1.84 21.13 2.97
CA LEU A 49 0.99 22.14 3.64
C LEU A 49 0.38 23.11 2.63
N LEU A 50 1.15 23.62 1.68
CA LEU A 50 0.66 24.51 0.63
C LEU A 50 -0.48 23.86 -0.19
N LEU A 51 -0.35 22.56 -0.49
CA LEU A 51 -1.39 21.79 -1.17
C LEU A 51 -2.63 21.56 -0.32
N TYR A 52 -2.43 21.42 1.00
CA TYR A 52 -3.51 21.26 1.96
C TYR A 52 -4.30 22.56 2.15
N GLU A 53 -3.62 23.70 2.21
CA GLU A 53 -4.22 25.01 2.42
C GLU A 53 -4.89 25.56 1.16
N HIS A 54 -4.33 25.26 -0.03
CA HIS A 54 -4.79 25.82 -1.30
C HIS A 54 -5.04 24.78 -2.41
N PRO A 55 -5.82 23.71 -2.17
CA PRO A 55 -6.10 22.69 -3.18
C PRO A 55 -6.79 23.28 -4.43
N GLU A 56 -7.61 24.31 -4.28
CA GLU A 56 -8.32 24.99 -5.36
C GLU A 56 -7.42 25.73 -6.32
N ALA A 57 -6.24 26.20 -5.88
CA ALA A 57 -5.30 26.92 -6.72
C ALA A 57 -4.79 26.02 -7.85
N LEU A 58 -4.74 24.70 -7.63
CA LEU A 58 -4.42 23.70 -8.65
C LEU A 58 -5.65 23.22 -9.43
N GLY A 59 -6.81 23.85 -9.22
CA GLY A 59 -8.08 23.45 -9.84
C GLY A 59 -8.55 22.08 -9.35
N PHE A 60 -8.26 21.71 -8.11
CA PHE A 60 -8.89 20.56 -7.47
C PHE A 60 -10.32 20.92 -7.04
N PRO A 61 -11.27 19.98 -7.12
CA PRO A 61 -12.66 20.26 -6.77
C PRO A 61 -12.79 20.66 -5.29
N LYS A 62 -13.52 21.75 -5.01
CA LYS A 62 -13.92 22.18 -3.64
C LYS A 62 -15.03 21.30 -3.03
N LYS A 63 -15.35 20.17 -3.64
CA LYS A 63 -16.42 19.30 -3.15
C LYS A 63 -15.97 18.71 -1.81
N GLN A 64 -16.81 18.87 -0.79
CA GLN A 64 -16.59 18.29 0.53
C GLN A 64 -16.26 16.80 0.39
N ASP A 65 -15.21 16.34 1.08
CA ASP A 65 -14.88 14.91 1.09
C ASP A 65 -15.92 14.17 1.94
N THR A 66 -17.01 13.77 1.30
CA THR A 66 -18.00 12.89 1.90
C THR A 66 -17.43 11.48 1.88
N CYS A 67 -16.55 11.17 2.83
CA CYS A 67 -15.99 9.84 3.04
C CYS A 67 -17.09 8.84 3.48
N MET A 68 -18.04 8.55 2.59
CA MET A 68 -19.22 7.72 2.82
C MET A 68 -19.17 6.56 1.84
N GLU A 69 -18.52 5.47 2.26
CA GLU A 69 -18.31 4.23 1.50
C GLU A 69 -19.61 3.52 1.05
N LEU A 70 -20.79 4.03 1.42
CA LEU A 70 -22.08 3.32 1.28
C LEU A 70 -23.12 4.01 0.39
N CYS A 71 -22.85 5.18 -0.21
CA CYS A 71 -23.89 5.95 -0.93
C CYS A 71 -23.49 6.47 -2.32
N PHE A 72 -22.55 5.82 -3.03
CA PHE A 72 -22.24 6.21 -4.40
C PHE A 72 -23.03 5.38 -5.42
N THR A 73 -23.70 6.07 -6.35
CA THR A 73 -24.06 5.45 -7.63
C THR A 73 -22.77 5.06 -8.39
N PRO A 74 -22.81 4.07 -9.31
CA PRO A 74 -21.66 3.71 -10.13
C PRO A 74 -20.99 4.91 -10.83
N GLU A 75 -21.79 5.85 -11.34
CA GLU A 75 -21.32 7.06 -12.00
C GLU A 75 -20.63 8.02 -11.03
N ALA A 76 -21.20 8.22 -9.83
CA ALA A 76 -20.61 9.07 -8.81
C ALA A 76 -19.28 8.48 -8.31
N LYS A 77 -19.20 7.16 -8.15
CA LYS A 77 -17.96 6.44 -7.82
C LYS A 77 -16.90 6.63 -8.91
N LYS A 78 -17.28 6.50 -10.18
CA LYS A 78 -16.36 6.70 -11.32
C LYS A 78 -15.80 8.12 -11.35
N ASN A 79 -16.64 9.13 -11.14
CA ASN A 79 -16.20 10.52 -11.11
C ASN A 79 -15.30 10.80 -9.90
N TYR A 80 -15.64 10.26 -8.74
CA TYR A 80 -14.81 10.35 -7.54
C TYR A 80 -13.40 9.77 -7.73
N ILE A 81 -13.30 8.56 -8.30
CA ILE A 81 -12.00 7.93 -8.60
C ILE A 81 -11.21 8.78 -9.59
N LYS A 82 -11.87 9.30 -10.64
CA LYS A 82 -11.23 10.19 -11.62
C LYS A 82 -10.65 11.45 -10.98
N ASP A 83 -11.37 12.08 -10.06
CA ASP A 83 -10.90 13.26 -9.35
C ASP A 83 -9.73 12.92 -8.41
N LEU A 84 -9.81 11.78 -7.71
CA LEU A 84 -8.74 11.28 -6.85
C LEU A 84 -7.45 11.02 -7.64
N ASP A 85 -7.54 10.26 -8.73
CA ASP A 85 -6.41 9.94 -9.61
C ASP A 85 -5.77 11.21 -10.15
N ARG A 86 -6.59 12.18 -10.56
CA ARG A 86 -6.11 13.47 -11.08
C ARG A 86 -5.29 14.27 -10.05
N ILE A 87 -5.75 14.32 -8.81
CA ILE A 87 -5.03 14.98 -7.71
C ILE A 87 -3.71 14.25 -7.46
N TYR A 88 -3.78 12.93 -7.31
CA TYR A 88 -2.64 12.07 -7.05
C TYR A 88 -1.56 12.19 -8.13
N HIS A 89 -1.95 12.11 -9.40
CA HIS A 89 -1.03 12.29 -10.53
C HIS A 89 -0.38 13.66 -10.55
N THR A 90 -1.09 14.73 -10.22
CA THR A 90 -0.49 16.08 -10.20
C THR A 90 0.66 16.16 -9.19
N ILE A 91 0.44 15.66 -7.96
CA ILE A 91 1.42 15.69 -6.89
C ILE A 91 2.59 14.76 -7.22
N ASN A 92 2.30 13.54 -7.66
CA ASN A 92 3.32 12.55 -8.02
C ASN A 92 4.15 12.95 -9.23
N ASP A 93 3.57 13.57 -10.25
CA ASP A 93 4.33 14.02 -11.41
C ASP A 93 5.38 15.05 -10.99
N PHE A 94 5.04 15.94 -10.05
CA PHE A 94 5.99 16.92 -9.52
C PHE A 94 7.06 16.25 -8.64
N LEU A 95 6.66 15.37 -7.71
CA LEU A 95 7.61 14.64 -6.88
C LEU A 95 8.55 13.75 -7.71
N ARG A 96 8.04 13.10 -8.78
CA ARG A 96 8.86 12.32 -9.72
C ARG A 96 9.78 13.21 -10.52
N PHE A 97 9.33 14.40 -10.90
CA PHE A 97 10.21 15.40 -11.51
C PHE A 97 11.35 15.79 -10.56
N LEU A 98 11.05 16.09 -9.29
CA LEU A 98 12.09 16.36 -8.28
C LEU A 98 13.04 15.17 -8.09
N TYR A 99 12.51 13.97 -7.94
CA TYR A 99 13.29 12.74 -7.79
C TYR A 99 14.24 12.53 -8.97
N ARG A 100 13.72 12.59 -10.21
CA ARG A 100 14.55 12.45 -11.41
C ARG A 100 15.52 13.61 -11.56
N ALA A 101 15.13 14.83 -11.18
CA ALA A 101 16.01 15.98 -11.19
C ALA A 101 17.19 15.78 -10.25
N GLY A 102 16.94 15.43 -8.98
CA GLY A 102 17.99 15.21 -7.99
C GLY A 102 18.97 14.11 -8.39
N TYR A 103 18.47 13.02 -8.98
CA TYR A 103 19.29 11.89 -9.42
C TYR A 103 20.06 12.14 -10.73
N LEU A 104 19.44 12.74 -11.74
CA LEU A 104 20.05 12.93 -13.07
C LEU A 104 20.78 14.27 -13.22
N GLY A 105 20.55 15.21 -12.31
CA GLY A 105 21.09 16.56 -12.38
C GLY A 105 22.53 16.67 -11.93
N LYS A 106 23.19 17.71 -12.43
CA LYS A 106 24.55 18.09 -12.02
C LYS A 106 24.47 19.22 -11.02
N LEU A 107 24.90 18.95 -9.78
CA LEU A 107 24.94 19.93 -8.71
C LEU A 107 26.21 20.79 -8.86
N PHE A 108 26.03 22.11 -8.91
CA PHE A 108 27.12 23.09 -8.83
C PHE A 108 26.76 24.13 -7.76
N GLY A 109 27.40 24.04 -6.59
CA GLY A 109 26.99 24.80 -5.43
C GLY A 109 25.57 24.43 -4.99
N ASN A 110 24.70 25.43 -4.84
CA ASN A 110 23.29 25.25 -4.44
C ASN A 110 22.32 25.24 -5.63
N THR A 111 22.83 24.92 -6.82
CA THR A 111 22.08 24.97 -8.06
C THR A 111 22.21 23.65 -8.80
N LEU A 112 21.09 23.14 -9.30
CA LEU A 112 21.01 21.88 -10.02
C LEU A 112 20.74 22.14 -11.50
N TYR A 113 21.62 21.62 -12.36
CA TYR A 113 21.53 21.75 -13.81
C TYR A 113 21.04 20.46 -14.44
N LEU A 114 20.07 20.56 -15.34
CA LEU A 114 19.33 19.45 -15.91
C LEU A 114 19.21 19.57 -17.42
N ASN A 115 19.09 18.43 -18.09
CA ASN A 115 18.67 18.42 -19.48
C ASN A 115 17.23 18.94 -19.58
N ARG A 116 17.02 19.91 -20.49
CA ARG A 116 15.72 20.53 -20.74
C ARG A 116 14.61 19.54 -21.07
N GLN A 117 14.93 18.40 -21.69
CA GLN A 117 13.97 17.35 -21.99
C GLN A 117 13.23 16.85 -20.74
N LEU A 118 13.87 16.83 -19.57
CA LEU A 118 13.23 16.38 -18.33
C LEU A 118 12.09 17.31 -17.89
N LEU A 119 12.30 18.63 -18.02
CA LEU A 119 11.25 19.63 -17.75
C LEU A 119 10.12 19.53 -18.79
N GLU A 120 10.46 19.29 -20.05
CA GLU A 120 9.46 19.13 -21.12
C GLU A 120 8.61 17.88 -20.94
N GLU A 121 9.21 16.76 -20.51
CA GLU A 121 8.52 15.54 -20.12
C GLU A 121 7.56 15.78 -18.94
N PHE A 122 8.04 16.47 -17.90
CA PHE A 122 7.19 16.86 -16.77
C PHE A 122 6.01 17.73 -17.24
N LEU A 123 6.23 18.73 -18.08
CA LEU A 123 5.17 19.64 -18.53
C LEU A 123 4.25 19.06 -19.62
N ARG A 124 4.55 17.88 -20.17
CA ARG A 124 3.82 17.29 -21.31
C ARG A 124 2.35 17.02 -20.99
N SER A 125 2.09 16.48 -19.80
CA SER A 125 0.72 16.27 -19.29
C SER A 125 0.32 17.44 -18.40
N ASP A 126 -0.89 17.99 -18.62
CA ASP A 126 -1.48 19.07 -17.80
C ASP A 126 -0.57 20.31 -17.58
N LYS A 127 0.02 20.79 -18.68
CA LYS A 127 0.93 21.94 -18.72
C LYS A 127 0.44 23.16 -17.95
N ARG A 128 -0.86 23.49 -18.07
CA ARG A 128 -1.45 24.67 -17.41
C ARG A 128 -1.36 24.53 -15.90
N ARG A 129 -1.81 23.40 -15.34
CA ARG A 129 -1.77 23.16 -13.89
C ARG A 129 -0.34 23.10 -13.36
N LYS A 130 0.56 22.42 -14.06
CA LYS A 130 1.97 22.30 -13.63
C LYS A 130 2.67 23.66 -13.62
N ARG A 131 2.35 24.55 -14.55
CA ARG A 131 2.82 25.95 -14.51
C ARG A 131 2.26 26.72 -13.31
N ILE A 132 0.99 26.53 -12.97
CA ILE A 132 0.40 27.14 -11.76
C ILE A 132 1.12 26.60 -10.51
N LEU A 133 1.33 25.28 -10.43
CA LEU A 133 2.09 24.67 -9.34
C LEU A 133 3.49 25.27 -9.20
N LEU A 134 4.26 25.32 -10.29
CA LEU A 134 5.61 25.91 -10.28
C LEU A 134 5.58 27.39 -9.89
N SER A 135 4.58 28.15 -10.33
CA SER A 135 4.40 29.55 -9.93
C SER A 135 4.15 29.69 -8.43
N MET A 136 3.27 28.85 -7.86
CA MET A 136 2.99 28.84 -6.43
C MET A 136 4.23 28.46 -5.62
N LEU A 137 4.98 27.47 -6.08
CA LEU A 137 6.21 27.03 -5.42
C LEU A 137 7.30 28.11 -5.44
N SER A 138 7.44 28.86 -6.55
CA SER A 138 8.37 29.98 -6.63
C SER A 138 7.97 31.13 -5.68
N SER A 139 6.69 31.51 -5.63
CA SER A 139 6.23 32.59 -4.77
C SER A 139 6.29 32.23 -3.28
N SER A 140 5.83 31.03 -2.92
CA SER A 140 5.61 30.65 -1.52
C SER A 140 6.80 29.93 -0.91
N LEU A 141 7.55 29.14 -1.69
CA LEU A 141 8.65 28.30 -1.19
C LEU A 141 10.01 28.66 -1.82
N GLY A 142 10.08 29.69 -2.66
CA GLY A 142 11.32 30.16 -3.27
C GLY A 142 11.91 29.17 -4.29
N PHE A 143 11.15 28.17 -4.75
CA PHE A 143 11.61 27.17 -5.71
C PHE A 143 11.54 27.69 -7.14
N ASP A 144 12.70 27.90 -7.74
CA ASP A 144 12.82 28.51 -9.06
C ASP A 144 13.31 27.51 -10.11
N ILE A 145 12.76 27.67 -11.32
CA ILE A 145 13.21 26.97 -12.51
C ILE A 145 13.53 28.01 -13.58
N ARG A 146 14.80 28.08 -14.00
CA ARG A 146 15.23 28.94 -15.10
C ARG A 146 15.53 28.11 -16.33
N ILE A 147 14.88 28.43 -17.45
CA ILE A 147 15.10 27.74 -18.72
C ILE A 147 16.22 28.46 -19.46
N MET A 148 17.30 27.74 -19.76
CA MET A 148 18.39 28.18 -20.61
C MET A 148 18.26 27.55 -22.01
N GLU A 149 19.17 27.85 -22.93
CA GLU A 149 19.10 27.32 -24.30
C GLU A 149 19.12 25.79 -24.35
N ARG A 150 20.03 25.15 -23.60
CA ARG A 150 20.23 23.69 -23.60
C ARG A 150 19.91 23.00 -22.28
N GLU A 151 19.81 23.77 -21.20
CA GLU A 151 19.70 23.26 -19.84
C GLU A 151 18.58 23.96 -19.10
N VAL A 152 18.21 23.35 -17.97
CA VAL A 152 17.29 23.91 -16.99
C VAL A 152 18.03 24.00 -15.67
N GLU A 153 17.98 25.18 -15.06
CA GLU A 153 18.54 25.46 -13.75
C GLU A 153 17.41 25.36 -12.71
N ILE A 154 17.64 24.61 -11.63
CA ILE A 154 16.77 24.58 -10.45
C ILE A 154 17.54 25.11 -9.25
N SER A 155 16.92 26.04 -8.53
CA SER A 155 17.46 26.64 -7.31
C SER A 155 16.35 26.86 -6.29
N ASN A 156 16.72 27.10 -5.03
CA ASN A 156 15.79 27.58 -4.02
C ASN A 156 16.33 28.82 -3.30
N ARG A 157 15.57 29.92 -3.33
CA ARG A 157 15.96 31.21 -2.72
C ARG A 157 15.89 31.22 -1.20
N TYR A 158 14.94 30.50 -0.63
CA TYR A 158 14.66 30.53 0.81
C TYR A 158 15.41 29.44 1.58
N ALA A 159 15.72 28.33 0.90
CA ALA A 159 16.43 27.17 1.44
C ALA A 159 17.44 26.62 0.41
N PRO A 160 18.59 27.28 0.19
CA PRO A 160 19.52 26.91 -0.88
C PRO A 160 20.10 25.49 -0.75
N LYS A 161 20.35 25.01 0.48
CA LYS A 161 20.90 23.66 0.71
C LYS A 161 19.85 22.56 0.51
N MET A 162 18.57 22.92 0.38
CA MET A 162 17.55 21.97 -0.08
C MET A 162 17.93 21.33 -1.41
N ILE A 163 18.57 22.06 -2.32
CA ILE A 163 18.95 21.55 -3.65
C ILE A 163 20.02 20.48 -3.55
N GLU A 164 20.99 20.66 -2.66
CA GLU A 164 21.96 19.62 -2.30
C GLU A 164 21.25 18.41 -1.67
N GLY A 165 20.35 18.65 -0.71
CA GLY A 165 19.56 17.61 -0.05
C GLY A 165 18.68 16.81 -1.02
N LEU A 166 18.11 17.48 -2.02
CA LEU A 166 17.36 16.88 -3.12
C LEU A 166 18.22 15.91 -3.92
N SER A 167 19.44 16.33 -4.29
CA SER A 167 20.37 15.49 -5.06
C SER A 167 20.83 14.27 -4.27
N ILE A 168 21.20 14.47 -3.00
CA ILE A 168 21.64 13.39 -2.11
C ILE A 168 20.51 12.38 -1.88
N LEU A 169 19.34 12.84 -1.44
CA LEU A 169 18.22 11.95 -1.13
C LEU A 169 17.75 11.18 -2.36
N ALA A 170 17.63 11.83 -3.51
CA ALA A 170 17.23 11.17 -4.74
C ALA A 170 18.24 10.09 -5.18
N THR A 171 19.54 10.37 -5.03
CA THR A 171 20.60 9.41 -5.35
C THR A 171 20.53 8.20 -4.43
N LEU A 172 20.45 8.41 -3.11
CA LEU A 172 20.36 7.33 -2.13
C LEU A 172 19.14 6.43 -2.36
N CYS A 173 17.96 7.03 -2.57
CA CYS A 173 16.75 6.28 -2.86
C CYS A 173 16.86 5.48 -4.17
N HIS A 174 17.49 6.04 -5.21
CA HIS A 174 17.67 5.36 -6.49
C HIS A 174 18.65 4.20 -6.40
N GLU A 175 19.78 4.38 -5.71
CA GLU A 175 20.76 3.31 -5.49
C GLU A 175 20.17 2.17 -4.63
N HIS A 176 19.25 2.49 -3.72
CA HIS A 176 18.61 1.50 -2.85
C HIS A 176 17.65 0.55 -3.60
N GLN A 177 16.70 1.08 -4.39
CA GLN A 177 15.64 0.28 -5.02
C GLN A 177 15.26 0.72 -6.45
N GLY A 178 16.09 1.52 -7.12
CA GLY A 178 15.81 2.07 -8.45
C GLY A 178 14.53 2.90 -8.46
N ASP A 179 13.64 2.64 -9.42
CA ASP A 179 12.36 3.35 -9.53
C ASP A 179 11.41 3.10 -8.34
N LYS A 180 11.60 2.02 -7.58
CA LYS A 180 10.80 1.74 -6.37
C LYS A 180 11.20 2.61 -5.19
N GLY A 181 12.43 3.14 -5.19
CA GLY A 181 12.93 4.09 -4.19
C GLY A 181 12.23 5.46 -4.21
N PHE A 182 11.42 5.74 -5.23
CA PHE A 182 10.57 6.94 -5.28
C PHE A 182 9.67 7.06 -4.04
N SER A 183 9.23 5.93 -3.48
CA SER A 183 8.40 5.90 -2.27
C SER A 183 9.12 6.41 -1.02
N ASP A 184 10.39 6.06 -0.87
CA ASP A 184 11.24 6.54 0.21
C ASP A 184 11.58 8.03 0.04
N PHE A 185 11.80 8.47 -1.20
CA PHE A 185 12.10 9.86 -1.55
C PHE A 185 11.00 10.83 -1.08
N TYR A 186 9.73 10.62 -1.46
CA TYR A 186 8.69 11.58 -1.11
C TYR A 186 8.32 11.55 0.39
N ARG A 187 8.71 10.49 1.10
CA ARG A 187 8.59 10.37 2.56
C ARG A 187 9.75 11.03 3.29
N CYS A 188 10.74 11.56 2.57
CA CYS A 188 12.01 12.02 3.12
C CYS A 188 12.64 10.93 4.01
N ASP A 189 12.61 9.68 3.56
CA ASP A 189 13.07 8.54 4.35
C ASP A 189 14.59 8.38 4.21
N TRP A 190 15.35 9.01 5.09
CA TRP A 190 16.81 8.90 5.15
C TRP A 190 17.28 7.57 5.80
N GLU A 191 16.36 6.74 6.32
CA GLU A 191 16.68 5.38 6.80
C GLU A 191 17.27 4.51 5.65
N VAL A 192 17.04 4.87 4.37
CA VAL A 192 17.64 4.19 3.20
C VAL A 192 19.18 4.23 3.16
N MET A 193 19.83 5.12 3.93
CA MET A 193 21.29 5.11 4.08
C MET A 193 21.80 3.90 4.84
N ASP A 194 20.97 3.29 5.68
CA ASP A 194 21.36 2.10 6.43
C ASP A 194 21.38 0.90 5.47
N LYS A 195 22.59 0.39 5.20
CA LYS A 195 22.82 -0.71 4.25
C LYS A 195 22.12 -1.97 4.75
N GLY A 196 20.89 -2.20 4.26
CA GLY A 196 20.07 -3.35 4.61
C GLY A 196 18.66 -3.00 5.08
N TYR A 197 18.33 -1.71 5.24
CA TYR A 197 16.97 -1.29 5.52
C TYR A 197 16.04 -1.72 4.39
N THR A 198 15.20 -2.71 4.66
CA THR A 198 14.06 -3.06 3.82
C THR A 198 12.87 -3.17 4.76
N PRO A 199 11.76 -2.44 4.50
CA PRO A 199 10.52 -2.63 5.24
C PRO A 199 10.07 -4.09 5.10
N ASN A 200 10.48 -4.91 6.07
CA ASN A 200 10.11 -6.31 6.13
C ASN A 200 8.87 -6.45 7.01
N PHE A 201 8.28 -7.65 7.00
CA PHE A 201 7.04 -7.85 7.73
C PHE A 201 7.20 -7.63 9.25
N VAL A 202 8.37 -7.96 9.80
CA VAL A 202 8.65 -7.74 11.22
C VAL A 202 8.69 -6.25 11.53
N TYR A 203 9.35 -5.44 10.69
CA TYR A 203 9.35 -3.99 10.79
C TYR A 203 7.94 -3.39 10.75
N VAL A 204 7.09 -3.86 9.82
CA VAL A 204 5.69 -3.43 9.74
C VAL A 204 4.91 -3.79 10.98
N LEU A 205 5.09 -5.01 11.48
CA LEU A 205 4.46 -5.43 12.72
C LEU A 205 4.92 -4.56 13.89
N ASP A 206 6.23 -4.36 14.07
CA ASP A 206 6.77 -3.60 15.21
C ASP A 206 6.32 -2.14 15.24
N ARG A 207 5.93 -1.55 14.09
CA ARG A 207 5.37 -0.19 14.01
C ARG A 207 3.84 -0.13 14.08
N LEU A 208 3.14 -1.25 14.01
CA LEU A 208 1.70 -1.28 14.33
C LEU A 208 1.51 -0.88 15.79
N ILE A 209 0.78 0.22 16.00
CA ILE A 209 0.55 0.82 17.32
C ILE A 209 0.16 -0.26 18.34
N ASP A 210 0.92 -0.35 19.44
CA ASP A 210 0.79 -1.37 20.51
C ASP A 210 -0.54 -1.36 21.29
N TYR A 211 -1.48 -0.46 20.98
CA TYR A 211 -2.70 -0.23 21.78
C TYR A 211 -4.00 -0.81 21.18
N ASP A 212 -3.95 -1.54 20.06
CA ASP A 212 -5.15 -2.17 19.46
C ASP A 212 -5.17 -3.70 19.68
N PRO A 213 -6.22 -4.29 20.29
CA PRO A 213 -6.39 -5.74 20.43
C PRO A 213 -6.25 -6.53 19.11
N VAL A 214 -6.57 -5.90 17.97
CA VAL A 214 -6.37 -6.47 16.62
C VAL A 214 -4.91 -6.86 16.40
N TYR A 215 -3.96 -6.11 16.96
CA TYR A 215 -2.53 -6.35 16.76
C TYR A 215 -2.02 -7.61 17.47
N CYS A 216 -2.54 -7.90 18.67
CA CYS A 216 -2.24 -9.16 19.37
C CYS A 216 -2.61 -10.36 18.49
N ASN A 217 -3.74 -10.27 17.80
CA ASN A 217 -4.23 -11.31 16.89
C ASN A 217 -3.39 -11.43 15.62
N VAL A 218 -2.91 -10.31 15.06
CA VAL A 218 -1.97 -10.35 13.93
C VAL A 218 -0.67 -11.03 14.37
N LYS A 219 -0.03 -10.60 15.47
CA LYS A 219 1.20 -11.22 15.99
C LYS A 219 1.05 -12.73 16.21
N ARG A 220 -0.07 -13.12 16.83
CA ARG A 220 -0.48 -14.51 17.07
C ARG A 220 -0.57 -15.33 15.77
N LEU A 221 -1.32 -14.83 14.80
CA LEU A 221 -1.45 -15.45 13.49
C LEU A 221 -0.10 -15.63 12.79
N VAL A 222 0.76 -14.63 12.87
CA VAL A 222 2.07 -14.63 12.23
C VAL A 222 2.98 -15.70 12.82
N ARG A 223 3.00 -15.83 14.14
CA ARG A 223 3.77 -16.90 14.81
C ARG A 223 3.28 -18.26 14.34
N TYR A 224 1.96 -18.47 14.30
CA TYR A 224 1.38 -19.72 13.81
C TYR A 224 1.75 -20.01 12.35
N MET A 225 1.64 -19.01 11.46
CA MET A 225 2.01 -19.16 10.06
C MET A 225 3.51 -19.43 9.86
N LYS A 226 4.39 -18.77 10.62
CA LYS A 226 5.84 -19.07 10.58
C LYS A 226 6.12 -20.51 11.01
N ALA A 227 5.47 -21.00 12.07
CA ALA A 227 5.61 -22.40 12.52
C ALA A 227 5.16 -23.39 11.43
N LEU A 228 4.16 -23.01 10.63
CA LEU A 228 3.69 -23.79 9.47
C LEU A 228 4.54 -23.61 8.19
N GLY A 229 5.68 -22.93 8.25
CA GLY A 229 6.60 -22.77 7.12
C GLY A 229 6.18 -21.72 6.08
N TYR A 230 5.27 -20.80 6.41
CA TYR A 230 4.90 -19.70 5.50
C TYR A 230 6.00 -18.63 5.42
N SER A 231 6.23 -18.12 4.22
CA SER A 231 7.09 -16.96 3.96
C SER A 231 6.26 -15.70 3.76
N PHE A 232 6.83 -14.55 4.13
CA PHE A 232 6.16 -13.25 4.05
C PHE A 232 6.92 -12.36 3.06
N GLN A 233 6.18 -11.70 2.19
CA GLN A 233 6.71 -10.64 1.34
C GLN A 233 5.91 -9.38 1.56
N CYS A 234 6.61 -8.27 1.52
CA CYS A 234 6.08 -6.96 1.79
C CYS A 234 6.21 -6.11 0.53
N GLU A 235 5.11 -5.49 0.13
CA GLU A 235 5.05 -4.65 -1.05
C GLU A 235 4.28 -3.38 -0.71
N GLN A 236 4.87 -2.23 -0.99
CA GLN A 236 4.12 -0.99 -1.05
C GLN A 236 3.41 -0.94 -2.41
N LYS A 237 2.08 -1.13 -2.41
CA LYS A 237 1.30 -1.23 -3.65
C LYS A 237 0.98 0.13 -4.25
N ASP A 238 0.73 1.10 -3.40
CA ASP A 238 0.56 2.51 -3.76
C ASP A 238 1.00 3.38 -2.59
N CYS A 239 0.76 4.69 -2.66
CA CYS A 239 1.12 5.55 -1.55
C CYS A 239 0.28 5.22 -0.29
N PHE A 240 -0.99 4.86 -0.42
CA PHE A 240 -1.89 4.68 0.72
C PHE A 240 -1.74 3.34 1.44
N GLN A 241 -1.21 2.33 0.75
CA GLN A 241 -1.33 0.94 1.18
C GLN A 241 -0.01 0.20 1.19
N PHE A 242 0.24 -0.45 2.31
CA PHE A 242 1.25 -1.46 2.43
C PHE A 242 0.61 -2.84 2.44
N VAL A 243 1.13 -3.74 1.62
CA VAL A 243 0.54 -5.06 1.42
C VAL A 243 1.53 -6.11 1.88
N VAL A 244 1.08 -6.98 2.77
CA VAL A 244 1.81 -8.16 3.22
C VAL A 244 1.19 -9.38 2.56
N HIS A 245 1.99 -10.05 1.76
CA HIS A 245 1.66 -11.30 1.11
C HIS A 245 2.27 -12.47 1.85
N CYS A 246 1.47 -13.48 2.17
CA CYS A 246 1.91 -14.69 2.85
C CYS A 246 1.80 -15.88 1.90
N TYR A 247 2.91 -16.59 1.72
CA TYR A 247 3.05 -17.69 0.77
C TYR A 247 3.40 -18.98 1.47
N HIS A 248 2.96 -20.08 0.87
CA HIS A 248 3.51 -21.39 1.11
C HIS A 248 3.57 -22.13 -0.23
N TYR A 249 4.73 -22.12 -0.87
CA TYR A 249 4.87 -22.55 -2.27
C TYR A 249 4.51 -24.03 -2.51
N LYS A 250 4.59 -24.88 -1.48
CA LYS A 250 4.10 -26.27 -1.55
C LYS A 250 2.57 -26.39 -1.60
N ILE A 251 1.83 -25.37 -1.14
CA ILE A 251 0.36 -25.33 -1.17
C ILE A 251 -0.10 -24.69 -2.48
N LYS A 252 0.41 -23.49 -2.78
CA LYS A 252 0.13 -22.74 -4.01
C LYS A 252 1.17 -21.66 -4.28
N ARG A 253 1.24 -21.24 -5.56
CA ARG A 253 2.17 -20.21 -6.05
C ARG A 253 1.74 -18.77 -5.72
N THR A 254 0.45 -18.51 -5.58
CA THR A 254 -0.09 -17.19 -5.22
C THR A 254 -0.14 -17.02 -3.69
N PRO A 255 -0.25 -15.79 -3.16
CA PRO A 255 -0.40 -15.61 -1.71
C PRO A 255 -1.66 -16.31 -1.22
N LEU A 256 -1.56 -17.07 -0.13
CA LEU A 256 -2.74 -17.66 0.53
C LEU A 256 -3.49 -16.59 1.31
N LEU A 257 -2.74 -15.64 1.85
CA LEU A 257 -3.24 -14.60 2.72
C LEU A 257 -2.57 -13.29 2.34
N THR A 258 -3.39 -12.25 2.25
CA THR A 258 -2.93 -10.88 2.04
C THR A 258 -3.50 -10.00 3.13
N ALA A 259 -2.63 -9.30 3.85
CA ALA A 259 -3.01 -8.25 4.79
C ALA A 259 -2.63 -6.89 4.20
N ILE A 260 -3.59 -5.97 4.15
CA ILE A 260 -3.41 -4.61 3.66
C ILE A 260 -3.46 -3.71 4.89
N PHE A 261 -2.41 -2.93 5.06
CA PHE A 261 -2.29 -1.93 6.11
C PHE A 261 -2.32 -0.55 5.47
N ASP A 262 -2.74 0.45 6.24
CA ASP A 262 -2.43 1.81 5.84
C ASP A 262 -0.91 2.00 5.89
N ILE A 263 -0.38 2.84 5.01
CA ILE A 263 1.07 3.05 4.88
C ILE A 263 1.76 3.55 6.16
N ARG A 264 0.99 4.10 7.12
CA ARG A 264 1.52 4.52 8.43
C ARG A 264 1.61 3.37 9.42
N PHE A 265 1.15 2.18 9.03
CA PHE A 265 1.05 1.01 9.89
C PHE A 265 0.26 1.34 11.16
N LYS A 266 -0.85 2.07 11.05
CA LYS A 266 -1.72 2.42 12.19
C LYS A 266 -3.01 1.61 12.20
N ALA A 267 -3.41 1.06 11.06
CA ALA A 267 -4.61 0.28 10.91
C ALA A 267 -4.41 -0.81 9.85
N MET A 268 -4.98 -1.97 10.12
CA MET A 268 -5.24 -2.95 9.08
C MET A 268 -6.48 -2.51 8.31
N LEU A 269 -6.33 -2.27 7.02
CA LEU A 269 -7.42 -1.86 6.13
C LEU A 269 -8.22 -3.07 5.66
N ARG A 270 -7.53 -4.17 5.39
CA ARG A 270 -8.17 -5.38 4.89
C ARG A 270 -7.33 -6.61 5.14
N PHE A 271 -8.01 -7.71 5.34
CA PHE A 271 -7.42 -9.02 5.38
C PHE A 271 -8.14 -9.94 4.39
N SER A 272 -7.42 -10.64 3.53
CA SER A 272 -7.99 -11.50 2.51
C SER A 272 -7.36 -12.88 2.51
N LEU A 273 -8.20 -13.91 2.68
CA LEU A 273 -7.85 -15.30 2.43
C LEU A 273 -8.20 -15.66 0.99
N MET A 274 -7.20 -16.06 0.23
CA MET A 274 -7.35 -16.58 -1.12
C MET A 274 -7.10 -18.07 -1.07
N PHE A 275 -8.13 -18.88 -1.22
CA PHE A 275 -8.02 -20.32 -1.04
C PHE A 275 -7.29 -20.96 -2.24
N VAL A 276 -6.81 -22.20 -2.07
CA VAL A 276 -6.58 -23.06 -3.24
C VAL A 276 -7.91 -23.42 -3.90
N SER A 277 -7.86 -24.11 -5.04
CA SER A 277 -9.07 -24.60 -5.69
C SER A 277 -9.94 -25.38 -4.71
N THR A 278 -11.22 -25.02 -4.62
CA THR A 278 -12.16 -25.56 -3.61
C THR A 278 -12.28 -27.08 -3.70
N ASN A 279 -12.13 -27.68 -4.88
CA ASN A 279 -12.12 -29.13 -5.09
C ASN A 279 -11.01 -29.85 -4.31
N ARG A 280 -9.88 -29.18 -4.08
CA ARG A 280 -8.78 -29.73 -3.27
C ARG A 280 -9.08 -29.67 -1.78
N LEU A 281 -9.96 -28.78 -1.34
CA LEU A 281 -10.27 -28.58 0.09
C LEU A 281 -11.52 -29.32 0.55
N VAL A 282 -12.52 -29.48 -0.32
CA VAL A 282 -13.78 -30.17 0.00
C VAL A 282 -13.57 -31.54 0.64
N PRO A 283 -12.64 -32.40 0.17
CA PRO A 283 -12.41 -33.71 0.79
C PRO A 283 -12.00 -33.64 2.26
N PHE A 284 -11.38 -32.55 2.70
CA PHE A 284 -10.91 -32.37 4.07
C PHE A 284 -11.94 -31.68 4.97
N LEU A 285 -13.07 -31.21 4.43
CA LEU A 285 -14.11 -30.53 5.20
C LEU A 285 -14.93 -31.47 6.09
N SER A 286 -14.96 -32.78 5.80
CA SER A 286 -15.64 -33.77 6.64
C SER A 286 -15.11 -33.80 8.07
N ASP A 287 -13.81 -33.55 8.23
CA ASP A 287 -13.11 -33.60 9.51
C ASP A 287 -12.97 -32.21 10.14
N ALA A 288 -13.50 -31.17 9.47
CA ALA A 288 -13.43 -29.81 9.96
C ALA A 288 -14.54 -29.55 10.99
N PRO A 289 -14.31 -28.67 11.98
CA PRO A 289 -15.35 -28.30 12.94
C PRO A 289 -16.61 -27.75 12.27
N PRO A 290 -17.82 -27.96 12.84
CA PRO A 290 -19.08 -27.54 12.22
C PRO A 290 -19.15 -26.06 11.83
N PHE A 291 -18.54 -25.18 12.62
CA PHE A 291 -18.50 -23.74 12.33
C PHE A 291 -17.68 -23.40 11.07
N ILE A 292 -16.64 -24.19 10.76
CA ILE A 292 -15.83 -24.04 9.54
C ILE A 292 -16.62 -24.53 8.33
N VAL A 293 -17.28 -25.68 8.45
CA VAL A 293 -18.12 -26.23 7.37
C VAL A 293 -19.23 -25.24 7.02
N LYS A 294 -19.91 -24.69 8.04
CA LYS A 294 -20.93 -23.65 7.87
C LYS A 294 -20.36 -22.40 7.18
N ASN A 295 -19.24 -21.87 7.68
CA ASN A 295 -18.63 -20.67 7.10
C ASN A 295 -18.19 -20.89 5.65
N PHE A 296 -17.62 -22.06 5.32
CA PHE A 296 -17.22 -22.40 3.96
C PHE A 296 -18.43 -22.50 3.03
N TYR A 297 -19.53 -23.11 3.49
CA TYR A 297 -20.78 -23.19 2.75
C TYR A 297 -21.35 -21.80 2.44
N GLU A 298 -21.40 -20.91 3.43
CA GLU A 298 -21.89 -19.54 3.29
C GLU A 298 -21.01 -18.69 2.35
N ALA A 299 -19.69 -18.79 2.49
CA ALA A 299 -18.74 -18.01 1.71
C ALA A 299 -18.60 -18.50 0.25
N SER A 300 -18.92 -19.77 -0.02
CA SER A 300 -18.82 -20.35 -1.36
C SER A 300 -19.86 -19.79 -2.34
N CYS A 301 -19.40 -19.36 -3.51
CA CYS A 301 -20.30 -18.93 -4.58
C CYS A 301 -20.82 -20.14 -5.37
N PRO A 302 -22.11 -20.17 -5.75
CA PRO A 302 -22.62 -21.20 -6.65
C PRO A 302 -21.91 -21.14 -8.00
N CYS A 303 -21.54 -22.29 -8.55
CA CYS A 303 -21.01 -22.36 -9.90
C CYS A 303 -22.17 -22.30 -10.90
N ARG A 304 -22.02 -21.49 -11.96
CA ARG A 304 -23.00 -21.37 -13.06
C ARG A 304 -22.48 -22.00 -14.38
N GLY A 305 -21.53 -22.93 -14.28
CA GLY A 305 -20.91 -23.58 -15.44
C GLY A 305 -20.28 -22.58 -16.41
N GLU A 306 -20.54 -22.76 -17.71
CA GLU A 306 -20.00 -21.94 -18.82
C GLU A 306 -20.36 -20.44 -18.73
N THR A 307 -21.43 -20.08 -18.01
CA THR A 307 -21.81 -18.67 -17.80
C THR A 307 -21.04 -17.99 -16.68
N CYS A 308 -20.24 -18.75 -15.91
CA CYS A 308 -19.27 -18.16 -15.01
C CYS A 308 -18.14 -17.57 -15.87
N MET A 309 -18.11 -16.26 -16.09
CA MET A 309 -17.08 -15.56 -16.91
C MET A 309 -15.65 -16.03 -16.61
N ARG A 310 -15.36 -16.47 -15.38
CA ARG A 310 -14.03 -16.95 -14.96
C ARG A 310 -13.70 -18.40 -15.37
N HIS A 311 -14.68 -19.24 -15.69
CA HIS A 311 -14.47 -20.55 -16.34
C HIS A 311 -14.05 -20.39 -17.80
N VAL A 312 -14.54 -19.35 -18.48
CA VAL A 312 -14.27 -19.08 -19.91
C VAL A 312 -12.83 -18.57 -20.14
N TYR A 313 -12.28 -17.76 -19.21
CA TYR A 313 -10.94 -17.19 -19.35
C TYR A 313 -9.78 -18.17 -19.06
N MET A 314 -10.04 -19.30 -18.39
CA MET A 314 -9.02 -20.30 -18.08
C MET A 314 -9.42 -21.63 -18.73
N LYS A 315 -8.86 -21.90 -19.92
CA LYS A 315 -9.04 -23.17 -20.64
C LYS A 315 -8.64 -24.35 -19.73
N GLY A 316 -9.49 -25.37 -19.62
CA GLY A 316 -9.06 -26.75 -19.36
C GLY A 316 -9.43 -27.40 -18.03
N ASP A 317 -8.76 -27.05 -16.93
CA ASP A 317 -8.57 -28.03 -15.83
C ASP A 317 -9.24 -27.70 -14.49
N LEU A 318 -10.12 -26.70 -14.44
CA LEU A 318 -10.74 -26.25 -13.19
C LEU A 318 -12.19 -26.74 -13.11
N SER A 319 -12.42 -27.87 -12.43
CA SER A 319 -13.78 -28.41 -12.25
C SER A 319 -14.50 -27.76 -11.06
N PRO A 320 -15.82 -27.50 -11.16
CA PRO A 320 -16.62 -27.16 -9.99
C PRO A 320 -16.59 -28.29 -8.96
N SER A 321 -16.86 -27.95 -7.70
CA SER A 321 -16.93 -28.95 -6.62
C SER A 321 -18.36 -29.08 -6.11
N VAL A 322 -18.75 -30.27 -5.69
CA VAL A 322 -20.02 -30.48 -4.99
C VAL A 322 -19.74 -30.48 -3.49
N LEU A 323 -20.30 -29.49 -2.79
CA LEU A 323 -20.24 -29.40 -1.34
C LEU A 323 -21.49 -30.08 -0.77
N LYS A 324 -21.28 -31.23 -0.10
CA LYS A 324 -22.34 -31.92 0.63
C LYS A 324 -22.29 -31.50 2.10
N THR A 325 -23.41 -31.03 2.64
CA THR A 325 -23.53 -30.63 4.05
C THR A 325 -24.84 -31.14 4.63
N GLY A 326 -25.01 -31.03 5.96
CA GLY A 326 -26.31 -31.25 6.61
C GLY A 326 -27.43 -30.29 6.13
N PHE A 327 -27.08 -29.30 5.30
CA PHE A 327 -28.00 -28.33 4.68
C PHE A 327 -28.26 -28.64 3.18
N GLY A 328 -27.82 -29.79 2.67
CA GLY A 328 -28.00 -30.22 1.28
C GLY A 328 -26.73 -30.15 0.43
N GLU A 329 -26.89 -30.37 -0.88
CA GLU A 329 -25.82 -30.33 -1.88
C GLU A 329 -25.78 -28.97 -2.59
N LYS A 330 -24.57 -28.40 -2.74
CA LYS A 330 -24.35 -27.13 -3.44
C LYS A 330 -23.14 -27.26 -4.37
N THR A 331 -23.35 -27.01 -5.66
CA THR A 331 -22.25 -26.95 -6.63
C THR A 331 -21.56 -25.59 -6.56
N ILE A 332 -20.30 -25.58 -6.14
CA ILE A 332 -19.54 -24.38 -5.82
C ILE A 332 -18.43 -24.10 -6.85
N CYS A 333 -18.12 -22.82 -7.02
CA CYS A 333 -17.02 -22.38 -7.88
C CYS A 333 -15.67 -22.86 -7.35
N TRP A 334 -14.72 -23.10 -8.25
CA TRP A 334 -13.34 -23.50 -7.91
C TRP A 334 -12.60 -22.44 -7.09
N ARG A 335 -12.98 -21.15 -7.19
CA ARG A 335 -12.32 -20.04 -6.50
C ARG A 335 -13.14 -19.60 -5.29
N LEU A 336 -12.51 -19.61 -4.12
CA LEU A 336 -13.05 -19.02 -2.89
C LEU A 336 -12.08 -17.95 -2.37
N ASN A 337 -12.61 -16.74 -2.16
CA ASN A 337 -11.89 -15.64 -1.53
C ASN A 337 -12.76 -15.09 -0.41
N ILE A 338 -12.22 -15.01 0.80
CA ILE A 338 -12.91 -14.41 1.95
C ILE A 338 -12.12 -13.17 2.36
N SER A 339 -12.82 -12.08 2.67
CA SER A 339 -12.19 -10.84 3.13
C SER A 339 -12.84 -10.35 4.41
N TYR A 340 -12.01 -9.81 5.29
CA TYR A 340 -12.39 -9.25 6.58
C TYR A 340 -11.75 -7.87 6.73
N ASP A 341 -12.46 -6.95 7.36
CA ASP A 341 -11.95 -5.61 7.63
C ASP A 341 -11.37 -5.51 9.05
N ILE A 342 -11.68 -6.47 9.94
CA ILE A 342 -11.21 -6.53 11.32
C ILE A 342 -10.76 -7.97 11.66
N LEU A 343 -9.61 -8.12 12.33
CA LEU A 343 -9.10 -9.39 12.84
C LEU A 343 -9.38 -9.55 14.34
N ASN A 344 -10.64 -9.85 14.67
CA ASN A 344 -11.04 -10.24 16.03
C ASN A 344 -10.78 -11.75 16.28
N GLU A 345 -11.02 -12.23 17.50
CA GLU A 345 -10.81 -13.64 17.88
C GLU A 345 -11.58 -14.63 17.00
N THR A 346 -12.84 -14.32 16.65
CA THR A 346 -13.65 -15.17 15.78
C THR A 346 -13.02 -15.30 14.39
N VAL A 347 -12.61 -14.19 13.80
CA VAL A 347 -11.95 -14.18 12.49
C VAL A 347 -10.59 -14.87 12.56
N LEU A 348 -9.81 -14.63 13.62
CA LEU A 348 -8.54 -15.32 13.86
C LEU A 348 -8.71 -16.84 13.93
N ARG A 349 -9.70 -17.32 14.69
CA ARG A 349 -10.03 -18.74 14.80
C ARG A 349 -10.39 -19.35 13.45
N LEU A 350 -11.22 -18.65 12.65
CA LEU A 350 -11.58 -19.08 11.29
C LEU A 350 -10.33 -19.22 10.41
N ILE A 351 -9.46 -18.20 10.40
CA ILE A 351 -8.22 -18.21 9.62
C ILE A 351 -7.32 -19.38 10.01
N ILE A 352 -7.11 -19.62 11.30
CA ILE A 352 -6.23 -20.69 11.79
C ILE A 352 -6.71 -22.07 11.32
N HIS A 353 -8.01 -22.34 11.38
CA HIS A 353 -8.57 -23.60 10.90
C HIS A 353 -8.50 -23.72 9.38
N TYR A 354 -8.71 -22.63 8.64
CA TYR A 354 -8.49 -22.65 7.20
C TYR A 354 -7.02 -22.89 6.84
N LEU A 355 -6.07 -22.31 7.58
CA LEU A 355 -4.64 -22.60 7.39
C LEU A 355 -4.32 -24.08 7.66
N ALA A 356 -4.88 -24.66 8.72
CA ALA A 356 -4.75 -26.09 9.02
C ALA A 356 -5.33 -26.97 7.89
N LEU A 357 -6.50 -26.60 7.35
CA LEU A 357 -7.10 -27.28 6.19
C LEU A 357 -6.17 -27.28 4.97
N HIS A 358 -5.52 -26.14 4.70
CA HIS A 358 -4.55 -26.04 3.60
C HIS A 358 -3.26 -26.84 3.86
N GLN A 359 -2.84 -26.99 5.12
CA GLN A 359 -1.66 -27.78 5.47
C GLN A 359 -1.85 -29.28 5.23
N ARG A 360 -3.07 -29.80 5.32
CA ARG A 360 -3.39 -31.20 4.95
C ARG A 360 -3.09 -31.51 3.47
N LEU A 361 -3.00 -30.49 2.61
CA LEU A 361 -2.58 -30.67 1.21
C LEU A 361 -1.11 -31.03 1.05
N ILE A 362 -0.29 -30.77 2.06
CA ILE A 362 1.14 -31.12 2.09
C ILE A 362 1.36 -32.45 2.81
N GLN A 363 0.52 -32.75 3.81
CA GLN A 363 0.58 -33.97 4.63
C GLN A 363 -0.77 -34.71 4.60
N PRO A 364 -1.13 -35.35 3.48
CA PRO A 364 -2.44 -36.00 3.33
C PRO A 364 -2.65 -37.21 4.27
N GLU A 365 -1.57 -37.82 4.77
CA GLU A 365 -1.58 -39.02 5.63
C GLU A 365 -1.13 -38.76 7.09
N GLY A 366 -0.93 -37.49 7.48
CA GLY A 366 -0.38 -37.10 8.78
C GLY A 366 -1.45 -36.71 9.82
N LYS A 367 -1.11 -36.86 11.11
CA LYS A 367 -1.88 -36.38 12.28
C LYS A 367 -2.42 -34.96 12.05
N ALA A 368 -3.61 -34.68 12.58
CA ALA A 368 -4.20 -33.35 12.56
C ALA A 368 -3.14 -32.30 12.97
N VAL A 369 -3.04 -31.22 12.20
CA VAL A 369 -2.17 -30.09 12.56
C VAL A 369 -2.61 -29.63 13.95
N GLU A 370 -1.73 -29.77 14.94
CA GLU A 370 -1.99 -29.31 16.29
C GLU A 370 -2.28 -27.81 16.23
N ILE A 371 -3.53 -27.46 16.50
CA ILE A 371 -3.93 -26.09 16.73
C ILE A 371 -3.44 -25.78 18.15
N PRO A 372 -2.50 -24.84 18.34
CA PRO A 372 -1.92 -24.59 19.66
C PRO A 372 -3.00 -24.35 20.71
N ASP A 373 -2.82 -24.89 21.93
CA ASP A 373 -3.79 -24.91 23.04
C ASP A 373 -4.38 -23.54 23.44
N GLY A 374 -3.84 -22.43 22.94
CA GLY A 374 -4.41 -21.08 23.07
C GLY A 374 -5.50 -20.71 22.06
N TYR A 375 -5.94 -21.63 21.21
CA TYR A 375 -7.03 -21.43 20.22
C TYR A 375 -8.16 -22.46 20.32
N SER A 376 -7.99 -23.47 21.17
CA SER A 376 -9.03 -24.35 21.67
C SER A 376 -9.73 -23.67 22.85
N VAL A 377 -10.70 -22.80 22.57
CA VAL A 377 -11.62 -22.35 23.62
C VAL A 377 -12.77 -23.35 23.66
N GLU A 378 -12.88 -24.06 24.78
CA GLU A 378 -14.08 -24.83 25.17
C GLU A 378 -15.31 -23.92 25.11
N TRP A 379 -16.43 -24.46 24.64
CA TRP A 379 -17.66 -23.70 24.42
C TRP A 379 -18.35 -23.31 25.72
#